data_AF-A0A126ZYV4-F1
#
_entry.id   AF-A0A126ZYV4-F1
#
_cell.length_a   1.000
_cell.length_b   1.000
_cell.length_c   1.000
_cell.angle_alpha   90.00
_cell.angle_beta   90.00
_cell.angle_gamma   90.00
#
_symmetry.space_group_name_H-M   'P 1'
#
loop_
_entity.id
_entity.type
_entity.pdbx_description
1 polymer ?
#
loop_
_entity_poly.entity_id
_entity_poly.type
_entity_poly.pdbx_seq_one_letter_code
_entity_poly.pdbx_strand_id
1 'polypeptide(L)'
;MQSLGHQNASSQPSGAQAPRRGGIKVGALGLSVLVLAFLVAVIFAANQNAVIGWIVAIVSFGWLVFAFFVFTTVRTAGRKAQERFERAAEQLTGRGPSVAGGEARSVDEVRDLKLDHSFKIIQVQERVIRENLGGDREMVDRALETIQITAANARDMLRPDDGTPLTGTVIDEG
;
A
#
# COMPACT_ATOMS: atom_id res chain seq x y z
N MET A 1 56.11 1.63 -41.07
CA MET A 1 56.12 1.24 -39.64
C MET A 1 54.87 0.41 -39.37
N GLN A 2 55.06 -0.79 -38.82
CA GLN A 2 54.15 -1.55 -37.93
C GLN A 2 53.24 -0.64 -37.08
N SER A 3 52.06 -1.00 -36.55
CA SER A 3 51.42 -2.29 -36.31
C SER A 3 50.09 -2.07 -35.56
N LEU A 4 49.09 -2.90 -35.87
CA LEU A 4 48.06 -3.54 -35.03
C LEU A 4 47.09 -2.73 -34.14
N GLY A 5 45.82 -3.15 -34.26
CA GLY A 5 44.75 -2.95 -33.29
C GLY A 5 43.52 -3.78 -33.68
N HIS A 6 43.52 -5.07 -33.34
CA HIS A 6 42.39 -5.97 -33.49
C HIS A 6 41.18 -5.52 -32.67
N GLN A 7 40.00 -5.51 -33.27
CA GLN A 7 38.73 -5.61 -32.54
C GLN A 7 38.14 -6.97 -32.87
N ASN A 8 38.28 -7.87 -31.90
CA ASN A 8 37.63 -9.17 -31.87
C ASN A 8 36.12 -8.98 -32.00
N ALA A 9 35.55 -9.52 -33.07
CA ALA A 9 34.12 -9.79 -33.15
C ALA A 9 33.81 -10.99 -32.24
N SER A 10 33.68 -10.76 -30.94
CA SER A 10 32.96 -11.68 -30.06
C SER A 10 31.47 -11.43 -30.27
N SER A 11 30.89 -12.26 -31.12
CA SER A 11 29.46 -12.53 -31.21
C SER A 11 28.93 -12.92 -29.83
N GLN A 12 28.41 -11.93 -29.10
CA GLN A 12 27.64 -12.12 -27.90
C GLN A 12 26.20 -12.40 -28.32
N PRO A 13 25.65 -13.61 -28.10
CA PRO A 13 24.22 -13.77 -28.22
C PRO A 13 23.57 -12.99 -27.08
N SER A 14 22.82 -11.96 -27.45
CA SER A 14 21.83 -11.31 -26.60
C SER A 14 20.81 -12.36 -26.16
N GLY A 15 21.12 -13.06 -25.07
CA GLY A 15 20.16 -13.82 -24.31
C GLY A 15 19.23 -12.83 -23.62
N ALA A 16 18.12 -12.52 -24.29
CA ALA A 16 16.99 -11.84 -23.69
C ALA A 16 16.69 -12.52 -22.34
N GLN A 17 16.88 -11.79 -21.24
CA GLN A 17 16.39 -12.21 -19.94
C GLN A 17 14.87 -12.26 -20.03
N ALA A 18 14.35 -13.47 -20.23
CA ALA A 18 12.94 -13.75 -20.07
C ALA A 18 12.51 -13.32 -18.66
N PRO A 19 11.38 -12.60 -18.51
CA PRO A 19 10.90 -12.21 -17.20
C PRO A 19 10.58 -13.47 -16.41
N ARG A 20 11.26 -13.66 -15.28
CA ARG A 20 11.02 -14.77 -14.34
C ARG A 20 9.64 -14.62 -13.69
N ARG A 21 8.58 -14.95 -14.43
CA ARG A 21 7.24 -15.27 -13.90
C ARG A 21 7.30 -16.66 -13.25
N GLY A 22 7.92 -16.76 -12.07
CA GLY A 22 8.07 -18.06 -11.40
C GLY A 22 8.29 -18.03 -9.88
N GLY A 23 8.26 -16.86 -9.24
CA GLY A 23 8.64 -16.74 -7.82
C GLY A 23 7.68 -17.37 -6.80
N ILE A 24 6.40 -17.57 -7.16
CA ILE A 24 5.38 -17.99 -6.18
C ILE A 24 5.36 -19.51 -5.97
N LYS A 25 5.69 -20.31 -6.99
CA LYS A 25 5.60 -21.79 -6.90
C LYS A 25 6.76 -22.42 -6.12
N VAL A 26 7.95 -21.81 -6.16
CA VAL A 26 9.12 -22.30 -5.40
C VAL A 26 8.99 -21.96 -3.91
N GLY A 27 8.44 -20.79 -3.57
CA GLY A 27 8.18 -20.40 -2.18
C GLY A 27 7.21 -21.33 -1.45
N ALA A 28 6.15 -21.78 -2.13
CA ALA A 28 5.17 -22.71 -1.54
C ALA A 28 5.76 -24.10 -1.27
N LEU A 29 6.67 -24.57 -2.12
CA LEU A 29 7.32 -25.88 -2.00
C LEU A 29 8.39 -25.89 -0.89
N GLY A 30 9.13 -24.80 -0.73
CA GLY A 30 10.07 -24.65 0.40
C GLY A 30 9.33 -24.54 1.74
N LEU A 31 8.22 -23.80 1.78
CA LEU A 31 7.40 -23.66 2.97
C LEU A 31 6.78 -24.99 3.42
N SER A 32 6.28 -25.81 2.49
CA SER A 32 5.68 -27.11 2.84
C SER A 32 6.70 -28.07 3.44
N VAL A 33 7.95 -28.08 2.93
CA VAL A 33 9.05 -28.87 3.48
C VAL A 33 9.42 -28.41 4.89
N LEU A 34 9.47 -27.10 5.14
CA LEU A 34 9.73 -26.54 6.47
C LEU A 34 8.62 -26.90 7.47
N VAL A 35 7.35 -26.79 7.06
CA VAL A 35 6.21 -27.18 7.89
C VAL A 35 6.27 -28.68 8.22
N LEU A 36 6.61 -29.53 7.25
CA LEU A 36 6.75 -30.97 7.47
C LEU A 36 7.89 -31.28 8.45
N ALA A 37 9.06 -30.66 8.27
CA ALA A 37 10.20 -30.82 9.17
C ALA A 37 9.87 -30.36 10.61
N PHE A 38 9.13 -29.25 10.73
CA PHE A 38 8.63 -28.75 12.00
C PHE A 38 7.69 -29.75 12.68
N LEU A 39 6.71 -30.31 11.96
CA LEU A 39 5.80 -31.33 12.49
C LEU A 39 6.56 -32.57 12.99
N VAL A 40 7.55 -33.03 12.24
CA VAL A 40 8.41 -34.17 12.64
C VAL A 40 9.18 -33.84 13.93
N ALA A 41 9.75 -32.64 14.04
CA ALA A 41 10.46 -32.20 15.24
C ALA A 41 9.54 -32.15 16.47
N VAL A 42 8.31 -31.66 16.32
CA VAL A 42 7.30 -31.63 17.39
C VAL A 42 6.94 -33.04 17.86
N ILE A 43 6.74 -33.99 16.93
CA ILE A 43 6.44 -35.39 17.26
C ILE A 43 7.62 -36.02 18.02
N PHE A 44 8.86 -35.75 17.59
CA PHE A 44 10.04 -36.28 18.27
C PHE A 44 10.23 -35.68 19.66
N ALA A 45 9.95 -34.39 19.83
CA ALA A 45 9.95 -33.72 21.13
C ALA A 45 8.87 -34.28 22.08
N ALA A 46 7.68 -34.58 21.56
CA ALA A 46 6.60 -35.24 22.30
C ALA A 46 6.93 -36.67 22.72
N ASN A 47 7.73 -37.38 21.92
CA ASN A 47 8.19 -38.71 22.27
C ASN A 47 9.28 -38.69 23.37
N GLN A 48 10.17 -37.69 23.38
CA GLN A 48 11.24 -37.62 24.39
C GLN A 48 10.79 -37.07 25.74
N ASN A 49 9.85 -36.13 25.76
CA ASN A 49 9.28 -35.60 27.00
C ASN A 49 7.79 -35.31 26.81
N ALA A 50 6.96 -36.18 27.37
CA ALA A 50 5.51 -36.16 27.16
C ALA A 50 4.89 -34.79 27.46
N VAL A 51 5.22 -34.16 28.60
CA VAL A 51 4.61 -32.89 28.98
C VAL A 51 5.05 -31.75 28.06
N ILE A 52 6.36 -31.64 27.80
CA ILE A 52 6.89 -30.54 26.97
C ILE A 52 6.42 -30.67 25.53
N GLY A 53 6.45 -31.86 24.95
CA GLY A 53 6.03 -31.99 23.56
C GLY A 53 4.52 -31.95 23.35
N TRP A 54 3.69 -32.29 24.34
CA TRP A 54 2.24 -31.99 24.26
C TRP A 54 1.97 -30.48 24.29
N ILE A 55 2.71 -29.70 25.10
CA ILE A 55 2.61 -28.23 25.08
C ILE A 55 3.00 -27.68 23.71
N VAL A 56 4.15 -28.12 23.18
CA VAL A 56 4.63 -27.69 21.86
C VAL A 56 3.65 -28.09 20.77
N ALA A 57 3.08 -29.30 20.83
CA ALA A 57 2.09 -29.78 19.86
C ALA A 57 0.82 -28.93 19.84
N ILE A 58 0.26 -28.61 21.01
CA ILE A 58 -0.96 -27.78 21.11
C ILE A 58 -0.69 -26.37 20.59
N VAL A 59 0.41 -25.74 21.00
CA VAL A 59 0.77 -24.39 20.56
C VAL A 59 0.99 -24.35 19.05
N SER A 60 1.71 -25.33 18.51
CA SER A 60 1.97 -25.48 17.08
C SER A 60 0.69 -25.67 16.28
N PHE A 61 -0.22 -26.51 16.77
CA PHE A 61 -1.51 -26.74 16.16
C PHE A 61 -2.36 -25.45 16.14
N GLY A 62 -2.35 -24.69 17.23
CA GLY A 62 -3.00 -23.38 17.29
C GLY A 62 -2.49 -22.41 16.22
N TRP A 63 -1.16 -22.34 16.03
CA TRP A 63 -0.56 -21.51 14.98
C TRP A 63 -0.92 -21.95 13.56
N LEU A 64 -1.01 -23.25 13.30
CA LEU A 64 -1.42 -23.78 12.00
C LEU A 64 -2.88 -23.45 11.68
N VAL A 65 -3.79 -23.60 12.65
CA VAL A 65 -5.19 -23.23 12.50
C VAL A 65 -5.33 -21.72 12.27
N PHE A 66 -4.59 -20.90 13.02
CA PHE A 66 -4.58 -19.45 12.83
C PHE A 66 -4.08 -19.05 11.44
N ALA A 67 -2.95 -19.61 11.00
CA ALA A 67 -2.41 -19.35 9.66
C ALA A 67 -3.38 -19.79 8.55
N PHE A 68 -4.04 -20.94 8.71
CA PHE A 68 -5.06 -21.41 7.78
C PHE A 68 -6.29 -20.49 7.75
N PHE A 69 -6.75 -20.00 8.90
CA PHE A 69 -7.84 -19.04 8.98
C PHE A 69 -7.49 -17.72 8.28
N VAL A 70 -6.30 -17.17 8.53
CA VAL A 70 -5.82 -15.96 7.85
C VAL A 70 -5.70 -16.20 6.34
N PHE A 71 -5.13 -17.33 5.94
CA PHE A 71 -4.98 -17.68 4.53
C PHE A 71 -6.33 -17.81 3.82
N THR A 72 -7.31 -18.48 4.43
CA THR A 72 -8.65 -18.63 3.85
C THR A 72 -9.40 -17.29 3.80
N THR A 73 -9.24 -16.44 4.81
CA THR A 73 -9.82 -15.09 4.84
C THR A 73 -9.23 -14.20 3.75
N VAL A 74 -7.91 -14.17 3.59
CA VAL A 74 -7.24 -13.39 2.53
C VAL A 74 -7.55 -13.95 1.15
N ARG A 75 -7.59 -15.28 0.98
CA ARG A 75 -7.91 -15.92 -0.30
C ARG A 75 -9.36 -15.68 -0.72
N THR A 76 -10.30 -15.68 0.22
CA THR A 76 -11.71 -15.38 -0.08
C THR A 76 -11.93 -13.90 -0.36
N ALA A 77 -11.23 -13.01 0.34
CA ALA A 77 -11.23 -11.57 0.05
C ALA A 77 -10.61 -11.25 -1.33
N GLY A 78 -9.49 -11.89 -1.68
CA GLY A 78 -8.80 -11.67 -2.96
C GLY A 78 -9.61 -12.11 -4.19
N ARG A 79 -10.37 -13.22 -4.10
CA ARG A 79 -11.24 -13.66 -5.19
C ARG A 79 -12.39 -12.69 -5.45
N LYS A 80 -13.01 -12.15 -4.39
CA LYS A 80 -14.04 -11.11 -4.52
C LYS A 80 -13.48 -9.79 -5.04
N ALA A 81 -12.23 -9.48 -4.73
CA ALA A 81 -11.54 -8.31 -5.26
C ALA A 81 -11.26 -8.47 -6.77
N GLN A 82 -10.81 -9.64 -7.23
CA GLN A 82 -10.56 -9.89 -8.66
C GLN A 82 -11.82 -9.73 -9.51
N GLU A 83 -12.96 -10.27 -9.08
CA GLU A 83 -14.25 -10.08 -9.77
C GLU A 83 -14.68 -8.61 -9.82
N ARG A 84 -14.31 -7.80 -8.82
CA ARG A 84 -14.55 -6.35 -8.79
C ARG A 84 -13.58 -5.58 -9.67
N PHE A 85 -12.32 -5.99 -9.73
CA PHE A 85 -11.33 -5.41 -10.63
C PHE A 85 -11.63 -5.71 -12.09
N GLU A 86 -12.13 -6.90 -12.41
CA GLU A 86 -12.52 -7.27 -13.77
C GLU A 86 -13.76 -6.48 -14.22
N ARG A 87 -14.76 -6.33 -13.34
CA ARG A 87 -15.92 -5.43 -13.57
C ARG A 87 -15.52 -3.96 -13.65
N ALA A 88 -14.56 -3.51 -12.84
CA ALA A 88 -14.04 -2.15 -12.90
C ALA A 88 -13.19 -1.90 -14.14
N ALA A 89 -12.44 -2.90 -14.62
CA ALA A 89 -11.67 -2.84 -15.86
C ALA A 89 -12.59 -2.77 -17.08
N GLU A 90 -13.69 -3.54 -17.09
CA GLU A 90 -14.75 -3.43 -18.11
C GLU A 90 -15.45 -2.06 -18.07
N GLN A 91 -15.70 -1.50 -16.88
CA GLN A 91 -16.24 -0.14 -16.72
C GLN A 91 -15.24 0.97 -17.08
N LEU A 92 -13.93 0.74 -16.92
CA LEU A 92 -12.87 1.66 -17.33
C LEU A 92 -12.67 1.69 -18.85
N THR A 93 -12.97 0.59 -19.55
CA THR A 93 -13.04 0.59 -21.03
C THR A 93 -14.28 1.30 -21.57
N GLY A 94 -15.23 1.70 -20.72
CA GLY A 94 -16.43 2.42 -21.11
C GLY A 94 -17.01 3.30 -20.00
N ARG A 95 -16.35 4.42 -19.70
CA ARG A 95 -16.88 5.64 -19.01
C ARG A 95 -17.71 5.36 -17.71
N GLY A 96 -17.09 5.60 -16.54
CA GLY A 96 -17.60 5.32 -15.17
C GLY A 96 -18.95 5.96 -14.74
N PRO A 97 -19.43 5.84 -13.46
CA PRO A 97 -18.66 5.72 -12.20
C PRO A 97 -19.17 4.69 -11.13
N SER A 98 -18.28 4.46 -10.14
CA SER A 98 -18.40 3.99 -8.74
C SER A 98 -19.57 3.13 -8.22
N VAL A 99 -19.29 1.90 -7.73
CA VAL A 99 -19.99 1.31 -6.56
C VAL A 99 -19.11 0.38 -5.69
N ALA A 100 -18.83 0.87 -4.48
CA ALA A 100 -18.61 0.24 -3.16
C ALA A 100 -18.14 -1.22 -3.00
N GLY A 101 -16.99 -1.36 -2.33
CA GLY A 101 -16.83 -2.24 -1.17
C GLY A 101 -15.41 -2.83 -1.03
N GLY A 102 -14.77 -2.49 0.09
CA GLY A 102 -13.36 -2.75 0.37
C GLY A 102 -12.48 -1.63 -0.17
N GLU A 103 -12.75 -0.38 0.21
CA GLU A 103 -12.03 0.80 -0.27
C GLU A 103 -10.55 0.72 0.09
N ALA A 104 -9.73 0.24 -0.87
CA ALA A 104 -8.60 1.07 -1.24
C ALA A 104 -9.22 2.41 -1.64
N ARG A 105 -9.38 3.33 -0.67
CA ARG A 105 -9.80 4.70 -0.94
C ARG A 105 -8.98 5.13 -2.14
N SER A 106 -9.63 5.64 -3.18
CA SER A 106 -8.89 6.14 -4.32
C SER A 106 -7.87 7.15 -3.79
N VAL A 107 -6.70 7.25 -4.43
CA VAL A 107 -5.68 8.24 -4.03
C VAL A 107 -6.32 9.63 -3.94
N ASP A 108 -7.30 9.90 -4.80
CA ASP A 108 -8.15 11.08 -4.79
C ASP A 108 -9.00 11.20 -3.50
N GLU A 109 -9.68 10.15 -3.04
CA GLU A 109 -10.49 10.20 -1.82
C GLU A 109 -9.65 10.40 -0.55
N VAL A 110 -8.46 9.78 -0.48
CA VAL A 110 -7.50 10.02 0.62
C VAL A 110 -6.97 11.45 0.58
N ARG A 111 -6.71 11.98 -0.63
CA ARG A 111 -6.30 13.37 -0.82
C ARG A 111 -7.41 14.31 -0.36
N ASP A 112 -8.64 14.08 -0.78
CA ASP A 112 -9.79 14.93 -0.47
C ASP A 112 -10.08 14.97 1.04
N LEU A 113 -9.97 13.84 1.74
CA LEU A 113 -10.10 13.80 3.21
C LEU A 113 -9.00 14.61 3.92
N LYS A 114 -7.76 14.55 3.42
CA LYS A 114 -6.65 15.33 3.98
C LYS A 114 -6.77 16.82 3.65
N LEU A 115 -7.31 17.17 2.49
CA LEU A 115 -7.61 18.55 2.11
C LEU A 115 -8.71 19.12 3.01
N ASP A 116 -9.81 18.38 3.23
CA ASP A 116 -10.86 18.77 4.17
C ASP A 116 -10.31 19.05 5.57
N HIS A 117 -9.47 18.14 6.08
CA HIS A 117 -8.81 18.33 7.37
C HIS A 117 -7.90 19.58 7.38
N SER A 118 -7.17 19.83 6.30
CA SER A 118 -6.31 21.02 6.15
C SER A 118 -7.13 22.31 6.17
N PHE A 119 -8.28 22.34 5.48
CA PHE A 119 -9.17 23.50 5.50
C PHE A 119 -9.81 23.72 6.88
N LYS A 120 -10.18 22.65 7.60
CA LYS A 120 -10.68 22.76 8.98
C LYS A 120 -9.65 23.37 9.92
N ILE A 121 -8.37 23.02 9.79
CA ILE A 121 -7.29 23.66 10.57
C ILE A 121 -7.26 25.16 10.28
N ILE A 122 -7.29 25.56 9.00
CA ILE A 122 -7.28 26.98 8.62
C ILE A 122 -8.49 27.72 9.22
N GLN A 123 -9.69 27.13 9.20
CA GLN A 123 -10.87 27.72 9.83
C GLN A 123 -10.73 27.91 11.35
N VAL A 124 -10.09 26.95 12.03
CA VAL A 124 -9.81 27.06 13.48
C VAL A 124 -8.82 28.19 13.72
N GLN A 125 -7.74 28.27 12.94
CA GLN A 125 -6.72 29.32 13.11
C GLN A 125 -7.25 30.71 12.75
N GLU A 126 -8.12 30.81 11.76
CA GLU A 126 -8.81 32.06 11.42
C GLU A 126 -9.67 32.56 12.60
N ARG A 127 -10.33 31.65 13.32
CA ARG A 127 -11.03 32.01 14.56
C ARG A 127 -10.08 32.50 15.64
N VAL A 128 -8.94 31.83 15.84
CA VAL A 128 -7.90 32.26 16.80
C VAL A 128 -7.41 33.66 16.46
N ILE A 129 -7.18 33.96 15.18
CA ILE A 129 -6.79 35.30 14.73
C ILE A 129 -7.87 36.32 15.11
N ARG A 130 -9.14 36.07 14.77
CA ARG A 130 -10.24 37.00 15.11
C ARG A 130 -10.34 37.26 16.61
N GLU A 131 -10.14 36.24 17.44
CA GLU A 131 -10.21 36.36 18.90
C GLU A 131 -9.03 37.14 19.51
N ASN A 132 -7.87 37.13 18.85
CA ASN A 132 -6.65 37.77 19.35
C ASN A 132 -6.26 39.05 18.59
N LEU A 133 -7.04 39.45 17.59
CA LEU A 133 -6.86 40.71 16.87
C LEU A 133 -6.98 41.90 17.83
N GLY A 134 -5.92 42.70 17.93
CA GLY A 134 -5.84 43.82 18.88
C GLY A 134 -5.48 43.43 20.31
N GLY A 135 -5.35 42.13 20.60
CA GLY A 135 -4.88 41.57 21.87
C GLY A 135 -3.47 41.01 21.73
N ASP A 136 -3.35 39.68 21.84
CA ASP A 136 -2.07 38.97 21.79
C ASP A 136 -1.58 38.81 20.34
N ARG A 137 -0.61 39.65 19.96
CA ARG A 137 0.00 39.61 18.63
C ARG A 137 0.82 38.35 18.37
N GLU A 138 1.45 37.77 19.40
CA GLU A 138 2.24 36.53 19.24
C GLU A 138 1.33 35.34 18.93
N MET A 139 0.13 35.30 19.51
CA MET A 139 -0.91 34.32 19.16
C MET A 139 -1.39 34.48 17.71
N VAL A 140 -1.55 35.72 17.23
CA VAL A 140 -1.90 36.00 15.83
C VAL A 140 -0.79 35.53 14.89
N ASP A 141 0.46 35.86 15.18
CA ASP A 141 1.61 35.49 14.33
C ASP A 141 1.78 33.96 14.24
N ARG A 142 1.63 33.23 15.35
CA ARG A 142 1.67 31.75 15.36
C ARG A 142 0.51 31.12 14.60
N ALA A 143 -0.69 31.70 14.69
CA ALA A 143 -1.85 31.23 13.94
C ALA A 143 -1.64 31.42 12.43
N LEU A 144 -1.09 32.58 12.02
CA LEU A 144 -0.73 32.86 10.63
C LEU A 144 0.34 31.90 10.10
N GLU A 145 1.38 31.61 10.87
CA GLU A 145 2.40 30.61 10.51
C GLU A 145 1.77 29.23 10.30
N THR A 146 0.87 28.81 11.19
CA THR A 146 0.17 27.53 11.07
C THR A 146 -0.69 27.48 9.79
N ILE A 147 -1.40 28.57 9.47
CA ILE A 147 -2.17 28.68 8.22
C ILE A 147 -1.24 28.56 7.02
N GLN A 148 -0.08 29.23 7.04
CA GLN A 148 0.87 29.21 5.93
C GLN A 148 1.43 27.80 5.68
N ILE A 149 1.86 27.09 6.73
CA ILE A 149 2.36 25.71 6.64
C ILE A 149 1.25 24.78 6.13
N THR A 150 0.05 24.91 6.70
CA THR A 150 -1.10 24.05 6.32
C THR A 150 -1.50 24.29 4.86
N ALA A 151 -1.55 25.54 4.43
CA ALA A 151 -1.88 25.90 3.05
C ALA A 151 -0.82 25.42 2.06
N ALA A 152 0.47 25.49 2.41
CA ALA A 152 1.55 24.95 1.58
C ALA A 152 1.39 23.43 1.38
N ASN A 153 1.19 22.68 2.48
CA ASN A 153 0.97 21.23 2.42
C ASN A 153 -0.29 20.87 1.60
N ALA A 154 -1.41 21.57 1.82
CA ALA A 154 -2.63 21.35 1.07
C ALA A 154 -2.46 21.66 -0.43
N ARG A 155 -1.73 22.72 -0.76
CA ARG A 155 -1.39 23.06 -2.14
C ARG A 155 -0.53 21.99 -2.80
N ASP A 156 0.45 21.45 -2.10
CA ASP A 156 1.30 20.39 -2.63
C ASP A 156 0.49 19.12 -2.91
N MET A 157 -0.50 18.82 -2.06
CA MET A 157 -1.43 17.71 -2.28
C MET A 157 -2.31 17.87 -3.52
N LEU A 158 -2.62 19.10 -3.92
CA LEU A 158 -3.38 19.40 -5.13
C LEU A 158 -2.54 19.28 -6.41
N ARG A 159 -1.21 19.34 -6.31
CA ARG A 159 -0.35 19.30 -7.49
C ARG A 159 -0.18 17.85 -7.94
N PRO A 160 -0.59 17.48 -9.16
CA PRO A 160 -0.28 16.15 -9.66
C PRO A 160 1.23 16.02 -9.89
N ASP A 161 1.78 14.84 -9.59
CA ASP A 161 3.23 14.56 -9.62
C ASP A 161 3.84 14.76 -11.02
N ASP A 162 3.01 14.80 -12.07
CA ASP A 162 3.38 14.98 -13.47
C ASP A 162 3.32 16.44 -13.96
N GLY A 163 2.96 17.40 -13.09
CA GLY A 163 2.87 18.81 -13.43
C GLY A 163 1.71 19.17 -14.36
N THR A 164 0.76 18.26 -14.58
CA THR A 164 -0.43 18.52 -15.39
C THR A 164 -1.37 19.53 -14.70
N PRO A 165 -2.09 20.37 -15.47
CA PRO A 165 -3.13 21.22 -14.89
C PRO A 165 -4.22 20.40 -14.21
N LEU A 166 -4.62 20.82 -13.01
CA LEU A 166 -5.76 20.29 -12.29
C LEU A 166 -7.00 20.30 -13.20
N THR A 167 -7.51 19.11 -13.52
CA THR A 167 -8.72 18.93 -14.33
C THR A 167 -9.86 18.54 -13.40
N GLY A 168 -10.94 19.33 -13.43
CA GLY A 168 -12.14 19.09 -12.62
C GLY A 168 -13.41 19.46 -13.38
N THR A 169 -14.55 18.94 -12.92
CA THR A 169 -15.86 19.33 -13.44
C THR A 169 -16.43 20.39 -12.50
N VAL A 170 -16.73 21.58 -13.02
CA VAL A 170 -17.50 22.59 -12.27
C VAL A 170 -18.96 22.18 -12.37
N ILE A 171 -19.58 21.87 -11.23
CA ILE A 171 -21.03 21.68 -11.13
C ILE A 171 -21.58 23.01 -10.65
N ASP A 172 -22.25 23.73 -11.55
CA ASP A 172 -22.95 24.97 -11.25
C ASP A 172 -24.36 24.60 -10.77
N GLU A 173 -24.61 24.70 -9.46
CA GLU A 173 -25.96 24.57 -8.90
C GLU A 173 -26.53 25.98 -8.77
N GLY A 174 -27.25 26.40 -9.81
CA GLY A 174 -27.81 27.76 -9.95
C GLY A 174 -28.89 28.15 -8.95
#